data_AF-A0A0R2N369-F1
#
_entry.id   AF-A0A0R2N369-F1
#
_cell.length_a   1.000
_cell.length_b   1.000
_cell.length_c   1.000
_cell.angle_alpha   90.00
_cell.angle_beta   90.00
_cell.angle_gamma   90.00
#
_symmetry.space_group_name_H-M   'P 1'
#
loop_
_entity.id
_entity.type
_entity.pdbx_description
1 polymer ?
#
loop_
_entity_poly.entity_id
_entity_poly.type
_entity_poly.pdbx_seq_one_letter_code
_entity_poly.pdbx_strand_id
1 'polypeptide(L)'
;MKTRNRWFIFWGFIIVLVAGGGAVAATGNLPEFRIPFEWLVPKEKQQTKQVQTLPKIDALNLEQNPPATLLSQAETIRSQMTTVFGTPLSQLLQDGQLEQAMSDFQPTSTVVLNQLRTELAVLNTNSDLKFIKTIIKEAGIYRDQEQTTQEITLVSVFAADSDQYLLLTTKLSMRNQRLVGLTASQDKATTYPIALAKDDAFIASQSQFASLLTAFADKYTNRERYQGLTGKAAVQPDNPNVQSYVNGMPYGDKSTLAAIFVASEGDLSRMTITGYALTNTPTDGLVHYQVKIPRLNQTPLVVTVDYNRLTEQIKSFHQ
;
A
#
# COMPACT_ATOMS: atom_id res chain seq x y z
N MET A 1 -59.07 37.48 24.97
CA MET A 1 -58.18 38.60 25.38
C MET A 1 -56.72 38.22 25.15
N LYS A 2 -55.88 39.17 24.72
CA LYS A 2 -54.39 39.15 24.60
C LYS A 2 -53.71 38.96 23.23
N THR A 3 -54.19 39.61 22.17
CA THR A 3 -53.35 39.91 20.97
C THR A 3 -53.19 41.41 20.69
N ARG A 4 -53.86 42.30 21.44
CA ARG A 4 -53.92 43.74 21.12
C ARG A 4 -52.75 44.60 21.63
N ASN A 5 -51.88 44.09 22.51
CA ASN A 5 -50.78 44.88 23.11
C ASN A 5 -49.42 44.75 22.41
N ARG A 6 -49.21 43.81 21.49
CA ARG A 6 -47.91 43.65 20.80
C ARG A 6 -47.75 44.57 19.59
N TRP A 7 -48.86 44.95 18.96
CA TRP A 7 -48.85 45.86 17.81
C TRP A 7 -48.55 47.32 18.20
N PHE A 8 -49.00 47.78 19.37
CA PHE A 8 -48.73 49.15 19.84
C PHE A 8 -47.24 49.40 20.14
N ILE A 9 -46.51 48.38 20.60
CA ILE A 9 -45.07 48.50 20.90
C ILE A 9 -44.25 48.60 19.60
N PHE A 10 -44.66 47.89 18.55
CA PHE A 10 -43.98 47.92 17.25
C PHE A 10 -44.10 49.28 16.57
N TRP A 11 -45.29 49.90 16.59
CA TRP A 11 -45.48 51.25 16.05
C TRP A 11 -44.86 52.34 16.91
N GLY A 12 -44.81 52.16 18.24
CA GLY A 12 -44.12 53.08 19.15
C GLY A 12 -42.61 53.18 18.87
N PHE A 13 -41.95 52.04 18.56
CA PHE A 13 -40.53 52.03 18.20
C PHE A 13 -40.25 52.71 16.85
N ILE A 14 -41.14 52.53 15.86
CA ILE A 14 -40.98 53.13 14.53
C ILE A 14 -41.16 54.66 14.58
N ILE A 15 -42.11 55.15 15.38
CA ILE A 15 -42.34 56.61 15.52
C ILE A 15 -41.15 57.29 16.24
N VAL A 16 -40.54 56.63 17.22
CA VAL A 16 -39.33 57.13 17.90
C VAL A 16 -38.10 57.10 16.96
N LEU A 17 -37.98 56.11 16.09
CA LEU A 17 -36.90 56.03 15.09
C LEU A 17 -37.03 57.10 14.00
N VAL A 18 -38.24 57.41 13.53
CA VAL A 18 -38.48 58.42 12.50
C VAL A 18 -38.41 59.85 13.07
N ALA A 19 -38.90 60.08 14.29
CA ALA A 19 -38.78 61.36 14.97
C ALA A 19 -37.33 61.64 15.46
N GLY A 20 -36.61 60.59 15.89
CA GLY A 20 -35.20 60.69 16.26
C GLY A 20 -34.28 60.92 15.06
N GLY A 21 -34.60 60.32 13.89
CA GLY A 21 -33.85 60.53 12.65
C GLY A 21 -33.96 61.96 12.07
N GLY A 22 -35.08 62.64 12.30
CA GLY A 22 -35.26 64.03 11.87
C GLY A 22 -34.47 65.06 12.69
N ALA A 23 -34.22 64.79 13.98
CA ALA A 23 -33.51 65.71 14.87
C ALA A 23 -31.98 65.68 14.68
N VAL A 24 -31.43 64.58 14.13
CA VAL A 24 -29.98 64.40 13.94
C VAL A 24 -29.48 64.96 12.61
N ALA A 25 -30.37 65.32 11.68
CA ALA A 25 -30.00 65.93 10.40
C ALA A 25 -29.58 67.42 10.51
N ALA A 26 -29.77 68.07 11.68
CA ALA A 26 -29.47 69.49 11.86
C ALA A 26 -28.11 69.79 12.51
N THR A 27 -27.39 68.79 13.01
CA THR A 27 -26.08 68.98 13.66
C THR A 27 -25.07 68.03 13.03
N GLY A 28 -24.33 68.52 12.04
CA GLY A 28 -23.47 67.75 11.14
C GLY A 28 -22.23 67.11 11.79
N ASN A 29 -22.44 66.16 12.70
CA ASN A 29 -21.40 65.30 13.22
C ASN A 29 -21.99 63.90 13.45
N LEU A 30 -21.95 63.06 12.42
CA LEU A 30 -22.34 61.66 12.52
C LEU A 30 -21.12 60.84 12.95
N PRO A 31 -21.10 60.21 14.13
CA PRO A 31 -20.18 59.11 14.37
C PRO A 31 -20.51 57.98 13.38
N GLU A 32 -19.50 57.37 12.77
CA GLU A 32 -19.66 56.16 11.95
C GLU A 32 -20.32 55.05 12.78
N PHE A 33 -21.64 54.95 12.71
CA PHE A 33 -22.38 53.81 13.23
C PHE A 33 -22.24 52.66 12.23
N ARG A 34 -21.20 51.83 12.41
CA ARG A 34 -21.13 50.54 11.73
C ARG A 34 -22.11 49.59 12.40
N ILE A 35 -23.24 49.36 11.75
CA ILE A 35 -24.16 48.30 12.14
C ILE A 35 -23.45 46.96 11.88
N PRO A 36 -23.23 46.11 12.89
CA PRO A 36 -22.65 44.79 12.68
C PRO A 36 -23.71 43.92 11.99
N PHE A 37 -23.61 43.79 10.67
CA PHE A 37 -24.50 42.92 9.88
C PHE A 37 -24.38 41.44 10.25
N GLU A 38 -23.45 41.06 11.14
CA GLU A 38 -23.25 39.70 11.65
C GLU A 38 -24.44 39.13 12.44
N TRP A 39 -25.42 39.96 12.84
CA TRP A 39 -26.65 39.53 13.53
C TRP A 39 -27.90 39.44 12.65
N LEU A 40 -27.89 39.99 11.43
CA LEU A 40 -29.03 40.02 10.50
C LEU A 40 -28.90 39.05 9.32
N VAL A 41 -27.72 38.47 9.12
CA VAL A 41 -27.59 37.27 8.29
C VAL A 41 -28.07 36.10 9.14
N PRO A 42 -29.15 35.39 8.78
CA PRO A 42 -29.44 34.11 9.42
C PRO A 42 -28.15 33.32 9.34
N LYS A 43 -27.65 32.79 10.46
CA LYS A 43 -26.67 31.72 10.39
C LYS A 43 -27.36 30.60 9.63
N GLU A 44 -27.23 30.60 8.29
CA GLU A 44 -27.21 29.35 7.56
C GLU A 44 -26.27 28.51 8.40
N LYS A 45 -26.77 27.38 8.86
CA LYS A 45 -25.89 26.33 9.31
C LYS A 45 -25.00 26.05 8.10
N GLN A 46 -23.91 26.80 7.97
CA GLN A 46 -22.66 26.25 7.50
C GLN A 46 -22.46 25.10 8.46
N GLN A 47 -23.05 23.96 8.11
CA GLN A 47 -22.46 22.68 8.39
C GLN A 47 -21.05 22.89 7.87
N THR A 48 -20.14 23.28 8.76
CA THR A 48 -18.72 23.13 8.53
C THR A 48 -18.65 21.67 8.15
N LYS A 49 -18.57 21.37 6.84
CA LYS A 49 -18.32 20.03 6.36
C LYS A 49 -17.05 19.67 7.13
N GLN A 50 -17.17 18.82 8.14
CA GLN A 50 -15.99 18.31 8.81
C GLN A 50 -15.18 17.74 7.67
N VAL A 51 -14.05 18.38 7.38
CA VAL A 51 -13.09 17.85 6.42
C VAL A 51 -12.57 16.60 7.11
N GLN A 52 -13.25 15.49 6.88
CA GLN A 52 -12.80 14.20 7.37
C GLN A 52 -11.44 13.99 6.74
N THR A 53 -10.40 14.04 7.57
CA THR A 53 -9.04 13.90 7.10
C THR A 53 -8.81 12.42 6.82
N LEU A 54 -8.26 12.13 5.63
CA LEU A 54 -7.87 10.77 5.28
C LEU A 54 -6.95 10.20 6.37
N PRO A 55 -7.13 8.92 6.77
CA PRO A 55 -6.31 8.31 7.81
C PRO A 55 -4.83 8.31 7.42
N LYS A 56 -3.94 8.39 8.41
CA LYS A 56 -2.50 8.24 8.20
C LYS A 56 -2.16 6.76 8.03
N ILE A 57 -1.26 6.44 7.10
CA ILE A 57 -0.70 5.11 6.89
C ILE A 57 0.79 5.15 7.20
N ASP A 58 1.29 4.18 7.96
CA ASP A 58 2.72 4.05 8.22
C ASP A 58 3.45 3.63 6.94
N ALA A 59 4.32 4.52 6.46
CA ALA A 59 5.09 4.32 5.24
C ALA A 59 6.36 3.52 5.53
N LEU A 60 6.73 2.66 4.58
CA LEU A 60 8.03 2.02 4.53
C LEU A 60 9.08 3.06 4.12
N ASN A 61 10.09 3.26 4.97
CA ASN A 61 11.24 4.07 4.61
C ASN A 61 12.22 3.21 3.77
N LEU A 62 12.29 3.50 2.47
CA LEU A 62 13.14 2.76 1.53
C LEU A 62 14.64 3.00 1.77
N GLU A 63 15.04 4.17 2.28
CA GLU A 63 16.44 4.47 2.61
C GLU A 63 16.92 3.62 3.81
N GLN A 64 16.05 3.46 4.81
CA GLN A 64 16.34 2.64 6.00
C GLN A 64 16.16 1.13 5.74
N ASN A 65 15.45 0.74 4.68
CA ASN A 65 15.20 -0.65 4.33
C ASN A 65 15.64 -0.93 2.89
N PRO A 66 16.94 -0.74 2.57
CA PRO A 66 17.41 -0.81 1.21
C PRO A 66 17.37 -2.26 0.69
N PRO A 67 17.04 -2.45 -0.59
CA PRO A 67 16.98 -3.77 -1.23
C PRO A 67 18.26 -4.61 -1.12
N ALA A 68 19.44 -3.98 -1.11
CA ALA A 68 20.70 -4.65 -0.88
C ALA A 68 20.76 -5.32 0.50
N THR A 69 20.26 -4.64 1.53
CA THR A 69 20.18 -5.20 2.90
C THR A 69 19.16 -6.33 2.96
N LEU A 70 17.99 -6.17 2.33
CA LEU A 70 17.00 -7.25 2.24
C LEU A 70 17.59 -8.50 1.58
N LEU A 71 18.34 -8.35 0.49
CA LEU A 71 18.96 -9.48 -0.20
C LEU A 71 20.09 -10.12 0.58
N SER A 72 20.91 -9.33 1.28
CA SER A 72 21.92 -9.87 2.19
C SER A 72 21.31 -10.75 3.29
N GLN A 73 20.16 -10.33 3.83
CA GLN A 73 19.40 -11.12 4.81
C GLN A 73 18.78 -12.37 4.18
N ALA A 74 18.17 -12.23 3.00
CA ALA A 74 17.64 -13.37 2.25
C ALA A 74 18.72 -14.41 1.92
N GLU A 75 19.95 -13.98 1.67
CA GLU A 75 21.08 -14.87 1.40
C GLU A 75 21.51 -15.67 2.63
N THR A 76 21.49 -15.05 3.80
CA THR A 76 21.72 -15.76 5.07
C THR A 76 20.70 -16.89 5.24
N ILE A 77 19.42 -16.58 5.00
CA ILE A 77 18.31 -17.54 5.11
C ILE A 77 18.42 -18.64 4.04
N ARG A 78 18.76 -18.28 2.79
CA ARG A 78 19.00 -19.24 1.71
C ARG A 78 20.13 -20.21 2.08
N SER A 79 21.22 -19.72 2.67
CA SER A 79 22.34 -20.55 3.13
C SER A 79 21.89 -21.56 4.18
N GLN A 80 21.17 -21.11 5.21
CA GLN A 80 20.60 -21.99 6.24
C GLN A 80 19.68 -23.05 5.63
N MET A 81 18.75 -22.66 4.76
CA MET A 81 17.83 -23.59 4.08
C MET A 81 18.55 -24.57 3.14
N THR A 82 19.68 -24.16 2.54
CA THR A 82 20.55 -25.05 1.76
C THR A 82 21.15 -26.13 2.65
N THR A 83 21.59 -25.78 3.85
CA THR A 83 22.10 -26.74 4.83
C THR A 83 21.00 -27.71 5.29
N VAL A 84 19.79 -27.21 5.56
CA VAL A 84 18.64 -28.06 5.91
C VAL A 84 18.41 -29.10 4.82
N PHE A 85 18.11 -28.68 3.57
CA PHE A 85 17.79 -29.62 2.49
C PHE A 85 18.98 -30.40 1.92
N GLY A 86 20.20 -30.01 2.27
CA GLY A 86 21.40 -30.82 2.03
C GLY A 86 21.51 -32.03 2.95
N THR A 87 20.78 -32.04 4.08
CA THR A 87 20.66 -33.21 4.96
C THR A 87 19.79 -34.26 4.28
N PRO A 88 20.12 -35.57 4.36
CA PRO A 88 19.28 -36.62 3.78
C PRO A 88 17.82 -36.50 4.23
N LEU A 89 16.86 -36.53 3.29
CA LEU A 89 15.43 -36.36 3.58
C LEU A 89 14.93 -37.39 4.60
N SER A 90 15.43 -38.62 4.52
CA SER A 90 15.13 -39.70 5.47
C SER A 90 15.56 -39.40 6.91
N GLN A 91 16.55 -38.52 7.11
CA GLN A 91 16.95 -38.04 8.44
C GLN A 91 16.07 -36.86 8.88
N LEU A 92 15.80 -35.89 8.00
CA LEU A 92 14.93 -34.74 8.30
C LEU A 92 13.51 -35.15 8.71
N LEU A 93 12.99 -36.24 8.12
CA LEU A 93 11.65 -36.74 8.39
C LEU A 93 11.53 -37.55 9.69
N GLN A 94 12.64 -37.82 10.37
CA GLN A 94 12.60 -38.41 11.72
C GLN A 94 12.00 -37.39 12.70
N ASP A 95 11.30 -37.90 13.72
CA ASP A 95 10.63 -37.06 14.71
C ASP A 95 11.59 -36.03 15.33
N GLY A 96 11.20 -34.75 15.28
CA GLY A 96 11.93 -33.64 15.86
C GLY A 96 13.15 -33.14 15.06
N GLN A 97 13.61 -33.83 14.02
CA GLN A 97 14.78 -33.40 13.25
C GLN A 97 14.50 -32.19 12.37
N LEU A 98 13.33 -32.13 11.72
CA LEU A 98 12.93 -30.95 10.95
C LEU A 98 12.72 -29.73 11.87
N GLU A 99 12.12 -29.92 13.04
CA GLU A 99 11.98 -28.88 14.06
C GLU A 99 13.34 -28.35 14.51
N GLN A 100 14.29 -29.25 14.77
CA GLN A 100 15.65 -28.90 15.15
C GLN A 100 16.37 -28.16 14.02
N ALA A 101 16.25 -28.63 12.78
CA ALA A 101 16.86 -28.00 11.62
C ALA A 101 16.28 -26.60 11.33
N MET A 102 15.02 -26.38 11.71
CA MET A 102 14.33 -25.11 11.58
C MET A 102 14.36 -24.25 12.85
N SER A 103 15.12 -24.67 13.89
CA SER A 103 15.11 -23.99 15.20
C SER A 103 15.62 -22.55 15.12
N ASP A 104 16.54 -22.27 14.21
CA ASP A 104 17.10 -20.94 13.99
C ASP A 104 16.06 -19.93 13.50
N PHE A 105 14.91 -20.41 13.03
CA PHE A 105 13.85 -19.59 12.48
C PHE A 105 12.70 -19.30 13.47
N GLN A 106 12.68 -19.86 14.68
CA GLN A 106 11.50 -19.81 15.58
C GLN A 106 10.88 -18.41 15.80
N PRO A 107 9.54 -18.30 15.95
CA PRO A 107 8.56 -19.38 16.12
C PRO A 107 7.88 -19.85 14.81
N THR A 108 7.94 -21.15 14.53
CA THR A 108 7.23 -21.76 13.39
C THR A 108 5.95 -22.46 13.84
N SER A 109 4.84 -22.22 13.15
CA SER A 109 3.58 -22.93 13.43
C SER A 109 3.71 -24.44 13.15
N THR A 110 3.21 -25.28 14.06
CA THR A 110 3.18 -26.74 13.87
C THR A 110 2.42 -27.16 12.62
N VAL A 111 1.36 -26.45 12.25
CA VAL A 111 0.58 -26.72 11.02
C VAL A 111 1.45 -26.55 9.78
N VAL A 112 2.23 -25.49 9.77
CA VAL A 112 3.14 -25.13 8.68
C VAL A 112 4.31 -26.12 8.59
N LEU A 113 4.89 -26.50 9.73
CA LEU A 113 5.92 -27.52 9.77
C LEU A 113 5.40 -28.88 9.29
N ASN A 114 4.15 -29.22 9.62
CA ASN A 114 3.51 -30.44 9.13
C ASN A 114 3.27 -30.39 7.62
N GLN A 115 2.91 -29.23 7.06
CA GLN A 115 2.83 -29.05 5.61
C GLN A 115 4.20 -29.29 4.97
N LEU A 116 5.25 -28.62 5.46
CA LEU A 116 6.61 -28.83 4.95
C LEU A 116 7.05 -30.31 5.07
N ARG A 117 6.76 -30.97 6.20
CA ARG A 117 7.02 -32.39 6.40
C ARG A 117 6.28 -33.24 5.37
N THR A 118 5.04 -32.92 5.05
CA THR A 118 4.24 -33.63 4.03
C THR A 118 4.89 -33.50 2.66
N GLU A 119 5.29 -32.29 2.27
CA GLU A 119 5.98 -32.06 1.00
C GLU A 119 7.31 -32.84 0.96
N LEU A 120 8.12 -32.77 2.02
CA LEU A 120 9.38 -33.51 2.13
C LEU A 120 9.19 -35.03 2.13
N ALA A 121 8.10 -35.54 2.73
CA ALA A 121 7.78 -36.96 2.75
C ALA A 121 7.50 -37.49 1.35
N VAL A 122 6.78 -36.73 0.53
CA VAL A 122 6.56 -37.07 -0.89
C VAL A 122 7.90 -37.15 -1.62
N LEU A 123 8.81 -36.19 -1.41
CA LEU A 123 10.15 -36.24 -2.00
C LEU A 123 10.92 -37.50 -1.57
N ASN A 124 10.89 -37.84 -0.28
CA ASN A 124 11.62 -39.01 0.23
C ASN A 124 11.13 -40.36 -0.33
N THR A 125 9.94 -40.42 -0.93
CA THR A 125 9.47 -41.64 -1.62
C THR A 125 10.16 -41.90 -2.96
N ASN A 126 10.90 -40.93 -3.49
CA ASN A 126 11.62 -41.04 -4.75
C ASN A 126 13.13 -41.17 -4.47
N SER A 127 13.65 -42.41 -4.56
CA SER A 127 15.02 -42.77 -4.18
C SER A 127 16.10 -42.10 -5.04
N ASP A 128 15.74 -41.63 -6.23
CA ASP A 128 16.67 -41.09 -7.20
C ASP A 128 16.83 -39.56 -7.07
N LEU A 129 16.03 -38.93 -6.20
CA LEU A 129 16.10 -37.49 -5.98
C LEU A 129 17.40 -37.07 -5.30
N LYS A 130 18.21 -36.29 -6.02
CA LYS A 130 19.41 -35.66 -5.49
C LYS A 130 19.22 -34.16 -5.33
N PHE A 131 19.42 -33.65 -4.11
CA PHE A 131 19.45 -32.21 -3.87
C PHE A 131 20.61 -31.54 -4.64
N ILE A 132 20.31 -30.42 -5.30
CA ILE A 132 21.27 -29.66 -6.12
C ILE A 132 21.63 -28.35 -5.43
N LYS A 133 20.63 -27.49 -5.20
CA LYS A 133 20.81 -26.15 -4.64
C LYS A 133 19.49 -25.55 -4.18
N THR A 134 19.57 -24.52 -3.35
CA THR A 134 18.48 -23.60 -3.06
C THR A 134 18.81 -22.23 -3.63
N ILE A 135 17.85 -21.59 -4.29
CA ILE A 135 17.95 -20.24 -4.85
C ILE A 135 16.94 -19.29 -4.20
N ILE A 136 17.19 -17.98 -4.25
CA ILE A 136 16.18 -16.96 -3.94
C ILE A 136 15.42 -16.67 -5.23
N LYS A 137 14.10 -16.86 -5.21
CA LYS A 137 13.21 -16.50 -6.31
C LYS A 137 12.67 -15.08 -6.15
N GLU A 138 12.28 -14.73 -4.93
CA GLU A 138 11.74 -13.42 -4.58
C GLU A 138 12.17 -13.03 -3.17
N ALA A 139 12.41 -11.74 -2.96
CA ALA A 139 12.59 -11.16 -1.63
C ALA A 139 11.80 -9.86 -1.54
N GLY A 140 10.88 -9.78 -0.59
CA GLY A 140 10.04 -8.61 -0.37
C GLY A 140 10.03 -8.15 1.09
N ILE A 141 9.63 -6.92 1.29
CA ILE A 141 9.39 -6.32 2.60
C ILE A 141 8.11 -5.52 2.56
N TYR A 142 7.30 -5.67 3.59
CA TYR A 142 5.97 -5.11 3.69
C TYR A 142 5.78 -4.53 5.09
N ARG A 143 5.13 -3.39 5.14
CA ARG A 143 4.78 -2.66 6.35
C ARG A 143 3.27 -2.60 6.45
N ASP A 144 2.77 -3.10 7.56
CA ASP A 144 1.39 -2.93 7.95
C ASP A 144 1.34 -2.39 9.36
N GLN A 145 0.83 -1.16 9.50
CA GLN A 145 0.87 -0.42 10.77
C GLN A 145 2.31 -0.38 11.32
N GLU A 146 2.51 -0.75 12.58
CA GLU A 146 3.82 -0.77 13.26
C GLU A 146 4.67 -2.00 12.92
N GLN A 147 4.18 -2.94 12.10
CA GLN A 147 4.86 -4.20 11.85
C GLN A 147 5.51 -4.23 10.47
N THR A 148 6.80 -4.59 10.44
CA THR A 148 7.52 -4.86 9.21
C THR A 148 7.70 -6.37 9.06
N THR A 149 7.19 -6.91 7.95
CA THR A 149 7.28 -8.32 7.57
C THR A 149 8.12 -8.43 6.31
N GLN A 150 9.16 -9.26 6.34
CA GLN A 150 9.93 -9.64 5.17
C GLN A 150 9.37 -10.95 4.64
N GLU A 151 9.22 -11.08 3.33
CA GLU A 151 8.84 -12.33 2.70
C GLU A 151 9.96 -12.78 1.77
N ILE A 152 10.35 -14.05 1.87
CA ILE A 152 11.41 -14.61 1.04
C ILE A 152 10.86 -15.89 0.42
N THR A 153 10.87 -15.96 -0.90
CA THR A 153 10.52 -17.16 -1.64
C THR A 153 11.79 -17.84 -2.10
N LEU A 154 12.04 -19.04 -1.58
CA LEU A 154 13.16 -19.89 -1.96
C LEU A 154 12.67 -21.03 -2.85
N VAL A 155 13.51 -21.46 -3.77
CA VAL A 155 13.26 -22.69 -4.55
C VAL A 155 14.43 -23.64 -4.37
N SER A 156 14.14 -24.80 -3.79
CA SER A 156 15.08 -25.90 -3.64
C SER A 156 14.90 -26.89 -4.78
N VAL A 157 16.00 -27.17 -5.47
CA VAL A 157 16.01 -27.94 -6.72
C VAL A 157 16.55 -29.33 -6.46
N PHE A 158 15.80 -30.34 -6.89
CA PHE A 158 16.17 -31.74 -6.83
C PHE A 158 16.20 -32.31 -8.26
N ALA A 159 17.26 -33.06 -8.60
CA ALA A 159 17.31 -33.83 -9.84
C ALA A 159 16.38 -35.04 -9.71
N ALA A 160 15.39 -35.19 -10.60
CA ALA A 160 14.47 -36.32 -10.60
C ALA A 160 14.79 -37.36 -11.69
N ASP A 161 15.02 -36.91 -12.92
CA ASP A 161 15.41 -37.72 -14.09
C ASP A 161 16.29 -36.88 -15.04
N SER A 162 16.81 -37.44 -16.13
CA SER A 162 17.76 -36.76 -17.05
C SER A 162 17.29 -35.41 -17.59
N ASP A 163 15.97 -35.18 -17.66
CA ASP A 163 15.36 -33.99 -18.27
C ASP A 163 14.38 -33.24 -17.36
N GLN A 164 14.23 -33.64 -16.09
CA GLN A 164 13.28 -33.01 -15.16
C GLN A 164 13.88 -32.74 -13.78
N TYR A 165 13.62 -31.52 -13.32
CA TYR A 165 13.83 -31.08 -11.96
C TYR A 165 12.52 -31.11 -11.18
N LEU A 166 12.61 -31.51 -9.92
CA LEU A 166 11.55 -31.32 -8.94
C LEU A 166 11.91 -30.10 -8.09
N LEU A 167 10.97 -29.16 -8.01
CA LEU A 167 11.13 -27.89 -7.36
C LEU A 167 10.29 -27.86 -6.09
N LEU A 168 10.94 -27.65 -4.93
CA LEU A 168 10.25 -27.32 -3.69
C LEU A 168 10.31 -25.81 -3.48
N THR A 169 9.20 -25.13 -3.71
CA THR A 169 9.07 -23.70 -3.45
C THR A 169 8.67 -23.49 -2.00
N THR A 170 9.52 -22.82 -1.22
CA THR A 170 9.24 -22.47 0.17
C THR A 170 9.11 -20.96 0.30
N LYS A 171 7.95 -20.47 0.74
CA LYS A 171 7.75 -19.05 1.07
C LYS A 171 7.85 -18.87 2.58
N LEU A 172 8.80 -18.04 3.03
CA LEU A 172 9.04 -17.68 4.41
C LEU A 172 8.56 -16.25 4.66
N SER A 173 7.84 -16.02 5.75
CA SER A 173 7.46 -14.68 6.22
C SER A 173 8.14 -14.44 7.56
N MET A 174 9.04 -13.46 7.61
CA MET A 174 9.83 -13.08 8.78
C MET A 174 9.33 -11.75 9.35
N ARG A 175 9.11 -11.66 10.65
CA ARG A 175 8.79 -10.41 11.35
C ARG A 175 9.84 -10.17 12.42
N ASN A 176 10.51 -9.01 12.37
CA ASN A 176 11.60 -8.68 13.29
C ASN A 176 12.65 -9.81 13.41
N GLN A 177 13.08 -10.36 12.27
CA GLN A 177 14.01 -11.49 12.16
C GLN A 177 13.53 -12.82 12.74
N ARG A 178 12.24 -12.97 13.02
CA ARG A 178 11.62 -14.23 13.46
C ARG A 178 10.69 -14.77 12.40
N LEU A 179 10.71 -16.07 12.09
CA LEU A 179 9.73 -16.66 11.19
C LEU A 179 8.36 -16.57 11.85
N VAL A 180 7.36 -16.16 11.10
CA VAL A 180 5.96 -16.10 11.53
C VAL A 180 5.03 -16.86 10.58
N GLY A 181 5.53 -17.22 9.40
CA GLY A 181 4.83 -18.05 8.44
C GLY A 181 5.81 -18.77 7.54
N LEU A 182 5.49 -20.01 7.20
CA LEU A 182 6.19 -20.77 6.16
C LEU A 182 5.13 -21.53 5.37
N THR A 183 5.31 -21.64 4.06
CA THR A 183 4.48 -22.49 3.20
C THR A 183 5.37 -23.18 2.20
N ALA A 184 4.98 -24.37 1.76
CA ALA A 184 5.74 -25.15 0.81
C ALA A 184 4.80 -25.73 -0.25
N SER A 185 5.29 -25.79 -1.49
CA SER A 185 4.59 -26.41 -2.61
C SER A 185 5.59 -27.01 -3.58
N GLN A 186 5.21 -28.13 -4.20
CA GLN A 186 6.01 -28.79 -5.22
C GLN A 186 5.56 -28.42 -6.64
N ASP A 187 6.53 -28.39 -7.55
CA ASP A 187 6.31 -28.25 -8.98
C ASP A 187 7.40 -29.01 -9.77
N LYS A 188 7.15 -29.32 -11.04
CA LYS A 188 8.13 -29.94 -11.94
C LYS A 188 8.55 -28.94 -13.01
N ALA A 189 9.84 -28.92 -13.34
CA ALA A 189 10.37 -28.04 -14.37
C ALA A 189 11.45 -28.72 -15.21
N THR A 190 11.56 -28.33 -16.47
CA THR A 190 12.63 -28.78 -17.39
C THR A 190 13.84 -27.84 -17.39
N THR A 191 13.73 -26.67 -16.75
CA THR A 191 14.79 -25.67 -16.64
C THR A 191 14.96 -25.20 -15.21
N TYR A 192 16.15 -24.74 -14.86
CA TYR A 192 16.36 -24.11 -13.56
C TYR A 192 15.53 -22.82 -13.45
N PRO A 193 14.90 -22.58 -12.29
CA PRO A 193 14.32 -21.28 -12.01
C PRO A 193 15.42 -20.21 -11.99
N ILE A 194 15.06 -19.00 -12.42
CA ILE A 194 15.96 -17.86 -12.42
C ILE A 194 16.16 -17.40 -10.97
N ALA A 195 17.42 -17.25 -10.57
CA ALA A 195 17.80 -16.87 -9.21
C ALA A 195 18.02 -15.36 -9.12
N LEU A 196 17.42 -14.72 -8.13
CA LEU A 196 17.77 -13.36 -7.72
C LEU A 196 19.14 -13.40 -7.03
N ALA A 197 20.12 -12.64 -7.53
CA ALA A 197 21.49 -12.69 -7.05
C ALA A 197 21.88 -11.37 -6.37
N LYS A 198 22.75 -11.43 -5.36
CA LYS A 198 23.19 -10.25 -4.59
C LYS A 198 24.03 -9.26 -5.39
N ASP A 199 24.70 -9.74 -6.43
CA ASP A 199 25.60 -9.01 -7.32
C ASP A 199 24.89 -8.52 -8.59
N ASP A 200 23.58 -8.73 -8.67
CA ASP A 200 22.77 -8.17 -9.74
C ASP A 200 22.93 -6.64 -9.75
N ALA A 201 23.52 -6.12 -10.84
CA ALA A 201 23.89 -4.71 -10.99
C ALA A 201 22.72 -3.73 -10.77
N PHE A 202 21.48 -4.19 -10.95
CA PHE A 202 20.25 -3.41 -10.76
C PHE A 202 19.89 -3.14 -9.29
N ILE A 203 20.56 -3.77 -8.32
CA ILE A 203 20.26 -3.58 -6.89
C ILE A 203 20.74 -2.20 -6.38
N ALA A 204 21.68 -1.57 -7.08
CA ALA A 204 22.31 -0.32 -6.66
C ALA A 204 21.49 0.97 -6.96
N SER A 205 20.49 0.97 -7.85
CA SER A 205 19.82 2.19 -8.38
C SER A 205 18.50 2.60 -7.70
N GLN A 206 18.24 2.13 -6.47
CA GLN A 206 16.88 2.07 -5.90
C GLN A 206 16.28 3.41 -5.40
N SER A 207 17.05 4.50 -5.31
CA SER A 207 16.59 5.73 -4.64
C SER A 207 15.57 6.56 -5.42
N GLN A 208 15.28 6.22 -6.68
CA GLN A 208 14.48 7.08 -7.55
C GLN A 208 12.97 6.85 -7.50
N PHE A 209 12.49 5.65 -7.14
CA PHE A 209 11.06 5.34 -7.21
C PHE A 209 10.20 6.25 -6.32
N ALA A 210 10.61 6.47 -5.07
CA ALA A 210 9.86 7.34 -4.14
C ALA A 210 9.70 8.77 -4.68
N SER A 211 10.76 9.31 -5.28
CA SER A 211 10.75 10.62 -5.93
C SER A 211 9.81 10.65 -7.14
N LEU A 212 9.81 9.60 -7.98
CA LEU A 212 8.92 9.48 -9.13
C LEU A 212 7.45 9.36 -8.71
N LEU A 213 7.16 8.57 -7.68
CA LEU A 213 5.81 8.43 -7.13
C LEU A 213 5.31 9.77 -6.55
N THR A 214 6.19 10.52 -5.88
CA THR A 214 5.88 11.86 -5.36
C THR A 214 5.60 12.84 -6.49
N ALA A 215 6.46 12.90 -7.51
CA ALA A 215 6.24 13.76 -8.68
C ALA A 215 4.96 13.41 -9.45
N PHE A 216 4.63 12.11 -9.55
CA PHE A 216 3.35 11.66 -10.09
C PHE A 216 2.17 12.16 -9.24
N ALA A 217 2.24 11.97 -7.92
CA ALA A 217 1.19 12.40 -6.99
C ALA A 217 0.97 13.92 -7.04
N ASP A 218 2.04 14.72 -7.06
CA ASP A 218 1.97 16.18 -7.13
C ASP A 218 1.32 16.65 -8.42
N LYS A 219 1.70 16.04 -9.55
CA LYS A 219 1.17 16.41 -10.88
C LYS A 219 -0.32 16.07 -11.04
N TYR A 220 -0.77 14.97 -10.45
CA TYR A 220 -2.11 14.43 -10.67
C TYR A 220 -3.02 14.49 -9.42
N THR A 221 -2.63 15.25 -8.39
CA THR A 221 -3.54 15.62 -7.31
C THR A 221 -4.48 16.73 -7.80
N ASN A 222 -5.79 16.53 -7.68
CA ASN A 222 -6.80 17.52 -8.02
C ASN A 222 -8.07 17.36 -7.17
N ARG A 223 -8.01 17.90 -5.95
CA ARG A 223 -9.13 17.85 -4.99
C ARG A 223 -10.34 18.69 -5.45
N GLU A 224 -10.11 19.83 -6.10
CA GLU A 224 -11.19 20.70 -6.57
C GLU A 224 -12.07 19.99 -7.62
N ARG A 225 -11.43 19.31 -8.58
CA ARG A 225 -12.14 18.51 -9.58
C ARG A 225 -12.92 17.38 -8.93
N TYR A 226 -12.35 16.69 -7.95
CA TYR A 226 -13.07 15.65 -7.21
C TYR A 226 -14.29 16.21 -6.46
N GLN A 227 -14.13 17.34 -5.75
CA GLN A 227 -15.23 18.01 -5.04
C GLN A 227 -16.32 18.55 -5.97
N GLY A 228 -15.97 18.88 -7.22
CA GLY A 228 -16.91 19.25 -8.27
C GLY A 228 -17.79 18.09 -8.77
N LEU A 229 -17.47 16.83 -8.47
CA LEU A 229 -18.30 15.67 -8.81
C LEU A 229 -19.43 15.52 -7.79
N THR A 230 -20.68 15.72 -8.21
CA THR A 230 -21.85 15.70 -7.32
C THR A 230 -22.55 14.35 -7.28
N GLY A 231 -22.65 13.73 -6.09
CA GLY A 231 -23.44 12.50 -5.86
C GLY A 231 -22.63 11.21 -6.05
N LYS A 232 -23.04 10.12 -5.38
CA LYS A 232 -22.27 8.86 -5.35
C LYS A 232 -21.99 8.25 -6.73
N ALA A 233 -22.92 8.39 -7.68
CA ALA A 233 -22.76 7.92 -9.07
C ALA A 233 -21.77 8.79 -9.89
N ALA A 234 -21.54 10.05 -9.49
CA ALA A 234 -20.52 10.91 -10.11
C ALA A 234 -19.10 10.57 -9.64
N VAL A 235 -18.99 9.86 -8.52
CA VAL A 235 -17.73 9.49 -7.86
C VAL A 235 -17.51 7.98 -7.94
N GLN A 236 -17.78 7.40 -9.11
CA GLN A 236 -17.49 6.00 -9.41
C GLN A 236 -16.34 5.92 -10.42
N PRO A 237 -15.50 4.87 -10.38
CA PRO A 237 -14.42 4.69 -11.33
C PRO A 237 -14.88 4.69 -12.80
N ASP A 238 -16.05 4.14 -13.10
CA ASP A 238 -16.64 4.05 -14.44
C ASP A 238 -17.29 5.37 -14.92
N ASN A 239 -17.34 6.41 -14.08
CA ASN A 239 -17.92 7.69 -14.46
C ASN A 239 -17.12 8.37 -15.59
N PRO A 240 -17.76 8.87 -16.66
CA PRO A 240 -17.06 9.54 -17.77
C PRO A 240 -16.17 10.72 -17.34
N ASN A 241 -16.55 11.47 -16.30
CA ASN A 241 -15.77 12.61 -15.81
C ASN A 241 -14.49 12.18 -15.09
N VAL A 242 -14.54 11.04 -14.40
CA VAL A 242 -13.40 10.39 -13.75
C VAL A 242 -12.50 9.78 -14.82
N GLN A 243 -13.08 9.01 -15.76
CA GLN A 243 -12.36 8.41 -16.88
C GLN A 243 -11.63 9.45 -17.74
N SER A 244 -12.31 10.57 -18.06
CA SER A 244 -11.71 11.70 -18.76
C SER A 244 -10.46 12.25 -18.05
N TYR A 245 -10.46 12.29 -16.71
CA TYR A 245 -9.31 12.76 -15.95
C TYR A 245 -8.13 11.79 -16.03
N VAL A 246 -8.39 10.51 -15.75
CA VAL A 246 -7.32 9.48 -15.69
C VAL A 246 -6.76 9.12 -17.07
N ASN A 247 -7.48 9.44 -18.15
CA ASN A 247 -6.94 9.36 -19.50
C ASN A 247 -5.71 10.26 -19.70
N GLY A 248 -5.63 11.39 -18.98
CA GLY A 248 -4.46 12.27 -18.99
C GLY A 248 -3.28 11.79 -18.13
N MET A 249 -3.45 10.76 -17.31
CA MET A 249 -2.36 10.19 -16.50
C MET A 249 -1.51 9.23 -17.32
N PRO A 250 -0.18 9.26 -17.15
CA PRO A 250 0.75 8.40 -17.87
C PRO A 250 0.85 7.06 -17.13
N TYR A 251 0.95 5.99 -17.93
CA TYR A 251 1.20 4.62 -17.47
C TYR A 251 0.04 3.98 -16.67
N GLY A 252 -0.05 2.65 -16.70
CA GLY A 252 -1.05 1.90 -15.94
C GLY A 252 -2.43 1.77 -16.59
N ASP A 253 -3.19 0.82 -16.06
CA ASP A 253 -4.55 0.56 -16.50
C ASP A 253 -5.50 1.70 -16.04
N LYS A 254 -6.35 2.17 -16.97
CA LYS A 254 -7.22 3.32 -16.73
C LYS A 254 -8.27 3.03 -15.67
N SER A 255 -8.73 1.79 -15.58
CA SER A 255 -9.69 1.41 -14.53
C SER A 255 -9.02 1.44 -13.14
N THR A 256 -7.78 1.00 -13.05
CA THR A 256 -6.98 1.08 -11.81
C THR A 256 -6.72 2.53 -11.41
N LEU A 257 -6.29 3.38 -12.33
CA LEU A 257 -6.06 4.81 -12.05
C LEU A 257 -7.34 5.53 -11.63
N ALA A 258 -8.50 5.19 -12.21
CA ALA A 258 -9.79 5.71 -11.79
C ALA A 258 -10.13 5.29 -10.36
N ALA A 259 -9.89 4.03 -10.00
CA ALA A 259 -10.07 3.55 -8.64
C ALA A 259 -9.14 4.27 -7.65
N ILE A 260 -7.88 4.52 -8.03
CA ILE A 260 -6.92 5.29 -7.22
C ILE A 260 -7.40 6.73 -7.00
N PHE A 261 -7.83 7.42 -8.06
CA PHE A 261 -8.32 8.79 -7.97
C PHE A 261 -9.57 8.92 -7.09
N VAL A 262 -10.50 7.96 -7.22
CA VAL A 262 -11.71 7.92 -6.39
C VAL A 262 -11.35 7.59 -4.94
N ALA A 263 -10.50 6.59 -4.70
CA ALA A 263 -10.08 6.19 -3.36
C ALA A 263 -9.35 7.31 -2.61
N SER A 264 -8.53 8.09 -3.32
CA SER A 264 -7.76 9.20 -2.75
C SER A 264 -8.56 10.48 -2.56
N GLU A 265 -9.84 10.50 -2.97
CA GLU A 265 -10.65 11.73 -3.01
C GLU A 265 -10.01 12.87 -3.83
N GLY A 266 -9.31 12.49 -4.90
CA GLY A 266 -8.51 13.39 -5.73
C GLY A 266 -7.21 13.87 -5.09
N ASP A 267 -6.82 13.36 -3.92
CA ASP A 267 -5.62 13.69 -3.17
C ASP A 267 -4.56 12.58 -3.23
N LEU A 268 -3.85 12.50 -4.36
CA LEU A 268 -2.82 11.46 -4.56
C LEU A 268 -1.58 11.66 -3.66
N SER A 269 -1.38 12.85 -3.10
CA SER A 269 -0.24 13.15 -2.20
C SER A 269 -0.16 12.25 -0.96
N ARG A 270 -1.24 11.54 -0.62
CA ARG A 270 -1.31 10.62 0.52
C ARG A 270 -1.01 9.16 0.18
N MET A 271 -0.62 8.87 -1.05
CA MET A 271 -0.12 7.54 -1.41
C MET A 271 1.14 7.25 -0.59
N THR A 272 1.17 6.10 0.07
CA THR A 272 2.33 5.67 0.86
C THR A 272 2.86 4.36 0.35
N ILE A 273 4.17 4.28 0.18
CA ILE A 273 4.85 3.01 -0.11
C ILE A 273 4.80 2.19 1.17
N THR A 274 4.18 1.02 1.11
CA THR A 274 4.11 0.10 2.25
C THR A 274 4.88 -1.17 2.00
N GLY A 275 5.35 -1.43 0.80
CA GLY A 275 6.19 -2.58 0.57
C GLY A 275 6.86 -2.57 -0.78
N TYR A 276 7.77 -3.51 -0.98
CA TYR A 276 8.30 -3.86 -2.28
C TYR A 276 8.66 -5.33 -2.34
N ALA A 277 8.60 -5.91 -3.53
CA ALA A 277 9.09 -7.25 -3.84
C ALA A 277 10.10 -7.18 -4.97
N LEU A 278 11.29 -7.71 -4.71
CA LEU A 278 12.33 -7.93 -5.69
C LEU A 278 12.08 -9.30 -6.32
N THR A 279 11.83 -9.31 -7.62
CA THR A 279 11.75 -10.52 -8.42
C THR A 279 12.90 -10.49 -9.42
N ASN A 280 13.38 -11.67 -9.82
CA ASN A 280 14.27 -11.78 -10.96
C ASN A 280 13.49 -12.28 -12.18
N THR A 281 12.73 -11.38 -12.79
CA THR A 281 12.36 -11.48 -14.20
C THR A 281 13.53 -10.83 -14.98
N PRO A 282 14.51 -11.62 -15.45
CA PRO A 282 15.89 -11.17 -15.65
C PRO A 282 16.08 -10.20 -16.82
N THR A 283 15.05 -9.93 -17.61
CA THR A 283 15.08 -8.98 -18.73
C THR A 283 14.56 -7.59 -18.36
N ASP A 284 13.86 -7.43 -17.22
CA ASP A 284 12.97 -6.27 -17.05
C ASP A 284 13.36 -5.39 -15.87
N GLY A 285 14.19 -5.88 -14.94
CA GLY A 285 14.57 -5.18 -13.72
C GLY A 285 13.37 -4.67 -12.92
N LEU A 286 12.26 -5.42 -12.95
CA LEU A 286 10.99 -5.03 -12.37
C LEU A 286 11.04 -5.13 -10.84
N VAL A 287 10.50 -4.13 -10.14
CA VAL A 287 10.17 -4.18 -8.72
C VAL A 287 8.69 -3.92 -8.60
N HIS A 288 8.03 -4.76 -7.82
CA HIS A 288 6.64 -4.56 -7.47
C HIS A 288 6.60 -3.77 -6.17
N TYR A 289 6.26 -2.49 -6.23
CA TYR A 289 6.05 -1.68 -5.04
C TYR A 289 4.59 -1.79 -4.62
N GLN A 290 4.34 -2.06 -3.35
CA GLN A 290 3.02 -1.95 -2.76
C GLN A 290 2.80 -0.51 -2.29
N VAL A 291 1.77 0.13 -2.82
CA VAL A 291 1.36 1.48 -2.45
C VAL A 291 -0.03 1.42 -1.85
N LYS A 292 -0.21 1.97 -0.64
CA LYS A 292 -1.52 2.13 -0.02
C LYS A 292 -2.05 3.54 -0.23
N ILE A 293 -3.34 3.62 -0.51
CA ILE A 293 -4.11 4.84 -0.63
C ILE A 293 -5.13 4.85 0.53
N PRO A 294 -5.05 5.80 1.46
CA PRO A 294 -6.01 5.87 2.56
C PRO A 294 -7.41 6.14 2.01
N ARG A 295 -8.43 5.59 2.69
CA ARG A 295 -9.84 5.81 2.40
C ARG A 295 -10.59 6.16 3.69
N LEU A 296 -11.55 7.08 3.62
CA LEU A 296 -12.36 7.43 4.79
C LEU A 296 -13.29 6.28 5.18
N ASN A 297 -13.21 5.86 6.44
CA ASN A 297 -14.08 4.82 7.02
C ASN A 297 -14.12 3.50 6.22
N GLN A 298 -13.05 3.21 5.47
CA GLN A 298 -12.89 2.02 4.64
C GLN A 298 -11.46 1.51 4.74
N THR A 299 -11.25 0.24 4.47
CA THR A 299 -9.91 -0.34 4.32
C THR A 299 -9.13 0.44 3.27
N PRO A 300 -7.84 0.78 3.46
CA PRO A 300 -7.04 1.41 2.41
C PRO A 300 -7.11 0.64 1.09
N LEU A 301 -7.07 1.35 -0.03
CA LEU A 301 -6.89 0.71 -1.33
C LEU A 301 -5.40 0.36 -1.45
N VAL A 302 -5.10 -0.90 -1.78
CA VAL A 302 -3.74 -1.36 -2.01
C VAL A 302 -3.58 -1.55 -3.51
N VAL A 303 -2.51 -0.99 -4.08
CA VAL A 303 -2.16 -1.18 -5.48
C VAL A 303 -0.70 -1.61 -5.58
N THR A 304 -0.41 -2.42 -6.58
CA THR A 304 0.95 -2.76 -6.97
C THR A 304 1.38 -1.83 -8.09
N VAL A 305 2.58 -1.27 -7.93
CA VAL A 305 3.21 -0.37 -8.90
C VAL A 305 4.44 -1.07 -9.44
N ASP A 306 4.40 -1.34 -10.74
CA ASP A 306 5.52 -1.92 -11.45
C ASP A 306 6.54 -0.83 -11.75
N TYR A 307 7.72 -0.95 -11.17
CA TYR A 307 8.83 -0.06 -11.44
C TYR A 307 9.94 -0.81 -12.17
N ASN A 308 10.29 -0.34 -13.37
CA ASN A 308 11.45 -0.86 -14.08
C ASN A 308 12.68 -0.07 -13.63
N ARG A 309 13.58 -0.76 -12.91
CA ARG A 309 14.81 -0.19 -12.36
C ARG A 309 15.88 0.10 -13.41
N LEU A 310 15.82 -0.54 -14.57
CA LEU A 310 16.80 -0.36 -15.66
C LEU A 310 16.51 0.92 -16.44
N THR A 311 15.23 1.21 -16.68
CA THR A 311 14.80 2.44 -17.35
C THR A 311 14.42 3.55 -16.38
N GLU A 312 14.43 3.26 -15.07
CA GLU A 312 14.04 4.17 -13.99
C GLU A 312 12.64 4.77 -14.20
N GLN A 313 11.68 3.92 -14.56
CA GLN A 313 10.32 4.33 -14.94
C GLN A 313 9.25 3.48 -14.26
N ILE A 314 8.17 4.14 -13.84
CA ILE A 314 6.92 3.46 -13.52
C ILE A 314 6.34 2.89 -14.82
N LYS A 315 6.10 1.58 -14.84
CA LYS A 315 5.52 0.87 -15.98
C LYS A 315 4.01 0.77 -15.88
N SER A 316 3.50 0.41 -14.70
CA SER A 316 2.08 0.14 -14.53
C SER A 316 1.62 0.36 -13.08
N PHE A 317 0.32 0.60 -12.94
CA PHE A 317 -0.42 0.45 -11.70
C PHE A 317 -1.45 -0.66 -11.94
N HIS A 318 -1.55 -1.61 -11.01
CA HIS A 318 -2.55 -2.68 -11.03
C HIS A 318 -2.93 -3.09 -9.61
N GLN A 319 -4.03 -3.83 -9.47
CA GLN A 319 -4.51 -4.40 -8.19
C GLN A 319 -4.14 -5.88 -8.09
#